data_AF-A0A7G3BIL5-F1
#
_entry.id   AF-A0A7G3BIL5-F1
#
_cell.length_a   1.000
_cell.length_b   1.000
_cell.length_c   1.000
_cell.angle_alpha   90.00
_cell.angle_beta   90.00
_cell.angle_gamma   90.00
#
_symmetry.space_group_name_H-M   'P 1'
#
loop_
_entity.id
_entity.type
_entity.pdbx_description
1 polymer ?
#
loop_
_entity_poly.entity_id
_entity_poly.type
_entity_poly.pdbx_seq_one_letter_code
_entity_poly.pdbx_strand_id
1 'polypeptide(L)'
;MQNPLISILTPFKNTAAFLPECLASIKSQTYTHWELLIVDDGSTDDGYKLVREYAKQDSRIKLYKNSGSGIIEALRMGFSKSSGCYITRMDSDDIMSSNKLEVLLKNLQTYGKKHVATGLVSYFSEEGISDGYNSYERWLNQLTQTGTNYSEIYKECVIPSPCWMIHKDDLVACDAFNPNDYPEDYDLTFRFYKYQYKVIPCNQLLHYWRDYSTRTSRTHEHYAQNYFLEIKLNYFLELDYNPTRPLVLWGAGFKGKSIAKLLIDKGVDFIWICNNPKKIGKHIYNQELFGFTYLNSIQDAQSIVTVANKQSQKAIRAFFKTHDKMEMEDYFFFC
;
A
#
# COMPACT_ATOMS: atom_id res chain seq x y z
N MET A 1 5.20 26.30 -21.51
CA MET A 1 4.83 25.00 -20.93
C MET A 1 3.86 25.27 -19.79
N GLN A 2 2.79 24.49 -19.66
CA GLN A 2 1.90 24.62 -18.50
C GLN A 2 2.73 24.35 -17.23
N ASN A 3 2.60 25.22 -16.23
CA ASN A 3 3.21 25.07 -14.92
C ASN A 3 2.08 24.68 -13.95
N PRO A 4 1.65 23.40 -13.92
CA PRO A 4 0.44 23.00 -13.20
C PRO A 4 0.68 22.93 -11.69
N LEU A 5 -0.25 23.47 -10.90
CA LEU A 5 -0.17 23.40 -9.46
C LEU A 5 -0.24 21.94 -8.97
N ILE A 6 0.68 21.56 -8.08
CA ILE A 6 0.67 20.28 -7.35
C ILE A 6 0.19 20.52 -5.92
N SER A 7 -0.82 19.77 -5.46
CA SER A 7 -1.22 19.76 -4.05
C SER A 7 -0.59 18.59 -3.31
N ILE A 8 0.13 18.90 -2.25
CA ILE A 8 0.74 17.93 -1.34
C ILE A 8 -0.16 17.81 -0.12
N LEU A 9 -0.66 16.60 0.16
CA LEU A 9 -1.49 16.33 1.33
C LEU A 9 -0.63 15.73 2.45
N THR A 10 -0.64 16.36 3.63
CA THR A 10 0.18 15.93 4.78
C THR A 10 -0.65 15.90 6.06
N PRO A 11 -1.24 14.76 6.43
CA PRO A 11 -1.76 14.58 7.77
C PRO A 11 -0.59 14.51 8.77
N PHE A 12 -0.75 15.10 9.95
CA PHE A 12 0.25 14.98 11.01
C PHE A 12 -0.39 14.89 12.39
N LYS A 13 0.25 14.13 13.28
CA LYS A 13 -0.14 14.00 14.68
C LYS A 13 1.08 13.65 15.52
N ASN A 14 1.42 14.51 16.47
CA ASN A 14 2.52 14.28 17.41
C ASN A 14 3.88 13.99 16.75
N THR A 15 4.21 14.74 15.69
CA THR A 15 5.46 14.60 14.91
C THR A 15 6.33 15.87 14.95
N ALA A 16 6.20 16.70 16.01
CA ALA A 16 6.97 17.95 16.16
C ALA A 16 8.48 17.78 15.95
N ALA A 17 9.05 16.66 16.38
CA ALA A 17 10.47 16.36 16.23
C ALA A 17 10.93 16.23 14.77
N PHE A 18 10.05 15.76 13.87
CA PHE A 18 10.40 15.43 12.49
C PHE A 18 9.90 16.47 11.47
N LEU A 19 8.90 17.26 11.85
CA LEU A 19 8.32 18.30 11.01
C LEU A 19 9.36 19.27 10.41
N PRO A 20 10.41 19.74 11.11
CA PRO A 20 11.42 20.60 10.51
C PRO A 20 12.09 20.00 9.27
N GLU A 21 12.50 18.73 9.33
CA GLU A 21 13.14 18.03 8.21
C GLU A 21 12.15 17.76 7.09
N CYS A 22 10.93 17.30 7.43
CA CYS A 22 9.86 17.07 6.46
C CYS A 22 9.53 18.35 5.68
N LEU A 23 9.25 19.47 6.38
CA LEU A 23 8.93 20.76 5.77
C LEU A 23 10.11 21.33 4.98
N ALA A 24 11.34 21.18 5.46
CA ALA A 24 12.53 21.60 4.71
C ALA A 24 12.66 20.84 3.38
N SER A 25 12.36 19.54 3.36
CA SER A 25 12.40 18.71 2.15
C SER A 25 11.33 19.08 1.12
N ILE A 26 10.15 19.52 1.57
CA ILE A 26 9.08 20.04 0.71
C ILE A 26 9.47 21.42 0.15
N LYS A 27 10.03 22.30 0.99
CA LYS A 27 10.42 23.66 0.58
C LYS A 27 11.55 23.67 -0.44
N SER A 28 12.44 22.69 -0.39
CA SER A 28 13.62 22.56 -1.26
C SER A 28 13.36 21.85 -2.59
N GLN A 29 12.09 21.55 -2.91
CA GLN A 29 11.74 20.92 -4.19
C GLN A 29 12.17 21.77 -5.39
N THR A 30 12.78 21.13 -6.40
CA THR A 30 13.20 21.77 -7.66
C THR A 30 12.01 22.31 -8.43
N TYR A 31 10.88 21.59 -8.40
CA TYR A 31 9.59 22.10 -8.88
C TYR A 31 8.96 23.00 -7.82
N THR A 32 8.74 24.28 -8.15
CA THR A 32 8.37 25.31 -7.15
C THR A 32 6.89 25.63 -7.07
N HIS A 33 6.08 25.21 -8.05
CA HIS A 33 4.65 25.54 -8.14
C HIS A 33 3.77 24.48 -7.47
N TRP A 34 3.85 24.44 -6.14
CA TRP A 34 3.07 23.55 -5.30
C TRP A 34 2.36 24.31 -4.19
N GLU A 35 1.38 23.64 -3.58
CA GLU A 35 0.80 24.00 -2.29
C GLU A 35 0.85 22.80 -1.35
N LEU A 36 1.03 23.07 -0.06
CA LEU A 36 1.05 22.08 1.00
C LEU A 36 -0.21 22.25 1.86
N LEU A 37 -1.04 21.21 1.90
CA LEU A 37 -2.25 21.12 2.70
C LEU A 37 -1.91 20.22 3.90
N ILE A 38 -1.41 20.84 4.96
CA ILE A 38 -0.95 20.14 6.16
C ILE A 38 -2.03 20.20 7.24
N VAL A 39 -2.48 19.04 7.70
CA VAL A 39 -3.68 18.88 8.55
C VAL A 39 -3.31 18.25 9.87
N ASP A 40 -3.51 19.00 10.96
CA ASP A 40 -3.27 18.55 12.33
C ASP A 40 -4.40 17.65 12.81
N ASP A 41 -4.13 16.38 13.10
CA ASP A 41 -5.08 15.40 13.65
C ASP A 41 -5.09 15.40 15.20
N GLY A 42 -5.17 16.58 15.78
CA GLY A 42 -5.26 16.77 17.23
C GLY A 42 -3.94 16.49 17.95
N SER A 43 -2.83 17.06 17.47
CA SER A 43 -1.54 16.96 18.14
C SER A 43 -1.59 17.58 19.54
N THR A 44 -0.92 16.92 20.48
CA THR A 44 -0.71 17.37 21.85
C THR A 44 0.71 17.90 22.10
N ASP A 45 1.61 17.72 21.12
CA ASP A 45 2.94 18.31 21.12
C ASP A 45 2.95 19.72 20.49
N ASP A 46 4.15 20.29 20.32
CA ASP A 46 4.32 21.63 19.73
C ASP A 46 4.14 21.66 18.19
N GLY A 47 3.73 20.56 17.55
CA GLY A 47 3.67 20.40 16.09
C GLY A 47 2.79 21.46 15.43
N TYR A 48 1.57 21.70 15.95
CA TYR A 48 0.67 22.72 15.41
C TYR A 48 1.30 24.13 15.44
N LYS A 49 1.93 24.49 16.56
CA LYS A 49 2.58 25.79 16.73
C LYS A 49 3.75 25.94 15.75
N LEU A 50 4.56 24.89 15.59
CA LEU A 50 5.68 24.84 14.66
C LEU A 50 5.21 25.07 13.22
N VAL A 51 4.26 24.27 12.73
CA VAL A 51 3.75 24.39 11.35
C VAL A 51 3.13 25.76 11.10
N ARG A 52 2.46 26.35 12.10
CA ARG A 52 1.90 27.70 11.99
C ARG A 52 2.96 28.75 11.74
N GLU A 53 4.14 28.65 12.34
CA GLU A 53 5.24 29.58 12.07
C GLU A 53 5.82 29.39 10.67
N TYR A 54 5.88 28.16 10.15
CA TYR A 54 6.23 27.91 8.74
C TYR A 54 5.20 28.50 7.77
N ALA A 55 3.90 28.34 8.06
CA ALA A 55 2.82 28.90 7.22
C ALA A 55 2.82 30.43 7.18
N LYS A 56 3.30 31.11 8.22
CA LYS A 56 3.51 32.58 8.19
C LYS A 56 4.67 33.00 7.27
N GLN A 57 5.66 32.13 7.08
CA GLN A 57 6.87 32.42 6.31
C GLN A 57 6.75 32.02 4.84
N ASP A 58 5.90 31.04 4.51
CA ASP A 58 5.71 30.53 3.15
C ASP A 58 4.21 30.34 2.88
N SER A 59 3.64 31.19 2.03
CA SER A 59 2.20 31.20 1.72
C SER A 59 1.71 29.96 0.97
N ARG A 60 2.63 29.12 0.45
CA ARG A 60 2.29 27.83 -0.13
C ARG A 60 1.89 26.81 0.93
N ILE A 61 2.26 27.02 2.19
CA ILE A 61 1.95 26.13 3.32
C ILE A 61 0.65 26.56 3.98
N LYS A 62 -0.36 25.70 3.89
CA LYS A 62 -1.70 25.95 4.44
C LYS A 62 -1.98 24.94 5.54
N LEU A 63 -2.00 25.43 6.78
CA LEU A 63 -2.28 24.64 7.98
C LEU A 63 -3.78 24.59 8.26
N TYR A 64 -4.30 23.39 8.49
CA TYR A 64 -5.67 23.14 8.91
C TYR A 64 -5.70 22.28 10.17
N LYS A 65 -6.83 22.33 10.89
CA LYS A 65 -7.13 21.40 11.99
C LYS A 65 -8.15 20.39 11.52
N ASN A 66 -7.90 19.11 11.73
CA ASN A 66 -8.85 18.07 11.42
C ASN A 66 -10.16 18.31 12.17
N SER A 67 -11.29 18.26 11.46
CA SER A 67 -12.63 18.37 12.04
C SER A 67 -13.18 17.03 12.49
N GLY A 68 -12.61 15.93 11.99
CA GLY A 68 -12.87 14.56 12.44
C GLY A 68 -11.70 14.04 13.28
N SER A 69 -11.42 12.74 13.14
CA SER A 69 -10.27 12.09 13.78
C SER A 69 -9.67 11.04 12.87
N GLY A 70 -8.35 10.90 12.94
CA GLY A 70 -7.60 9.90 12.20
C GLY A 70 -7.16 10.38 10.81
N ILE A 71 -6.27 9.58 10.22
CA ILE A 71 -5.59 9.91 8.96
C ILE A 71 -6.55 10.09 7.79
N ILE A 72 -7.62 9.29 7.70
CA ILE A 72 -8.59 9.35 6.61
C ILE A 72 -9.32 10.70 6.62
N GLU A 73 -9.82 11.14 7.77
CA GLU A 73 -10.47 12.45 7.90
C GLU A 73 -9.52 13.61 7.60
N ALA A 74 -8.26 13.51 8.05
CA ALA A 74 -7.24 14.49 7.75
C ALA A 74 -6.93 14.56 6.24
N LEU A 75 -6.87 13.42 5.54
CA LEU A 75 -6.69 13.33 4.09
C LEU A 75 -7.90 13.88 3.33
N ARG A 76 -9.13 13.57 3.76
CA ARG A 76 -10.37 14.15 3.21
C ARG A 76 -10.37 15.67 3.32
N MET A 77 -10.02 16.18 4.50
CA MET A 77 -9.90 17.62 4.72
C MET A 77 -8.86 18.23 3.78
N GLY A 78 -7.63 17.71 3.76
CA GLY A 78 -6.56 18.20 2.91
C GLY A 78 -6.97 18.18 1.42
N PHE A 79 -7.57 17.09 0.96
CA PHE A 79 -8.05 16.95 -0.40
C PHE A 79 -9.17 17.94 -0.74
N SER A 80 -10.13 18.17 0.16
CA SER A 80 -11.21 19.14 -0.03
C SER A 80 -10.72 20.59 -0.19
N LYS A 81 -9.54 20.90 0.35
CA LYS A 81 -8.90 22.22 0.27
C LYS A 81 -7.88 22.33 -0.89
N SER A 82 -7.58 21.22 -1.55
CA SER A 82 -6.63 21.18 -2.67
C SER A 82 -7.16 21.91 -3.90
N SER A 83 -6.28 22.63 -4.59
CA SER A 83 -6.53 23.38 -5.83
C SER A 83 -5.65 22.90 -7.00
N GLY A 84 -4.70 22.01 -6.74
CA GLY A 84 -3.77 21.47 -7.73
C GLY A 84 -4.43 20.55 -8.75
N CYS A 85 -3.87 20.54 -9.96
CA CYS A 85 -4.24 19.60 -11.02
C CYS A 85 -3.71 18.19 -10.73
N TYR A 86 -2.66 18.10 -9.91
CA TYR A 86 -2.01 16.87 -9.47
C TYR A 86 -2.04 16.79 -7.95
N ILE A 87 -2.27 15.57 -7.45
CA ILE A 87 -2.29 15.27 -6.02
C ILE A 87 -1.16 14.32 -5.70
N THR A 88 -0.45 14.59 -4.62
CA THR A 88 0.55 13.72 -3.99
C THR A 88 0.35 13.73 -2.49
N ARG A 89 0.86 12.71 -1.80
CA ARG A 89 0.88 12.63 -0.33
C ARG A 89 2.30 12.84 0.19
N MET A 90 2.41 13.21 1.46
CA MET A 90 3.64 13.18 2.25
C MET A 90 3.30 12.85 3.71
N ASP A 91 4.08 12.00 4.37
CA ASP A 91 3.96 11.74 5.81
C ASP A 91 4.88 12.69 6.59
N SER A 92 4.39 13.19 7.73
CA SER A 92 5.02 14.30 8.47
C SER A 92 6.36 13.97 9.16
N ASP A 93 6.70 12.68 9.21
CA ASP A 93 7.92 12.11 9.78
C ASP A 93 8.98 11.74 8.73
N ASP A 94 8.61 11.79 7.44
CA ASP A 94 9.44 11.39 6.32
C ASP A 94 10.17 12.56 5.64
N ILE A 95 11.02 12.23 4.65
CA ILE A 95 11.73 13.19 3.80
C ILE A 95 11.51 12.82 2.32
N MET A 96 11.26 13.81 1.46
CA MET A 96 11.29 13.62 0.01
C MET A 96 12.64 14.03 -0.60
N SER A 97 13.07 13.36 -1.67
CA SER A 97 14.22 13.84 -2.46
C SER A 97 13.91 15.19 -3.09
N SER A 98 14.93 16.03 -3.33
CA SER A 98 14.74 17.40 -3.85
C SER A 98 14.05 17.46 -5.23
N ASN A 99 14.09 16.40 -6.01
CA ASN A 99 13.50 16.33 -7.35
C ASN A 99 12.20 15.52 -7.43
N LYS A 100 11.64 15.06 -6.30
CA LYS A 100 10.43 14.21 -6.27
C LYS A 100 9.29 14.77 -7.09
N LEU A 101 8.89 16.02 -6.84
CA LEU A 101 7.75 16.62 -7.51
C LEU A 101 7.97 16.76 -9.02
N GLU A 102 9.17 17.16 -9.45
CA GLU A 102 9.54 17.32 -10.85
C GLU A 102 9.49 15.98 -11.60
N VAL A 103 10.05 14.93 -11.01
CA VAL A 103 10.09 13.58 -11.61
C VAL A 103 8.69 13.00 -11.74
N LEU A 104 7.88 13.06 -10.67
CA LEU A 104 6.52 12.54 -10.67
C LEU A 104 5.63 13.29 -11.68
N LEU A 105 5.73 14.62 -11.71
CA LEU A 105 4.99 15.44 -12.67
C LEU A 105 5.39 15.12 -14.12
N LYS A 106 6.70 15.05 -14.41
CA LYS A 106 7.21 14.72 -15.75
C LYS A 106 6.72 13.36 -16.22
N ASN A 107 6.69 12.37 -15.32
CA ASN A 107 6.14 11.05 -15.61
C ASN A 107 4.65 11.14 -16.01
N LEU A 108 3.81 11.83 -15.22
CA LEU A 108 2.39 11.99 -15.58
C LEU A 108 2.17 12.81 -16.86
N GLN A 109 3.01 13.82 -17.13
CA GLN A 109 2.95 14.57 -18.39
C GLN A 109 3.33 13.70 -19.60
N THR A 110 4.18 12.69 -19.41
CA THR A 110 4.62 11.77 -20.47
C THR A 110 3.58 10.67 -20.74
N TYR A 111 3.04 10.06 -19.69
CA TYR A 111 2.13 8.91 -19.79
C TYR A 111 0.64 9.30 -19.81
N GLY A 112 0.29 10.46 -19.26
CA GLY A 112 -1.08 10.99 -19.22
C GLY A 112 -1.95 10.40 -18.10
N LYS A 113 -3.25 10.68 -18.19
CA LYS A 113 -4.29 10.14 -17.29
C LYS A 113 -4.31 8.60 -17.30
N LYS A 114 -4.97 7.99 -16.31
CA LYS A 114 -5.00 6.53 -16.08
C LYS A 114 -3.64 5.93 -15.69
N HIS A 115 -2.75 6.76 -15.16
CA HIS A 115 -1.46 6.35 -14.63
C HIS A 115 -1.21 6.90 -13.21
N VAL A 116 -0.46 6.16 -12.42
CA VAL A 116 0.06 6.57 -11.11
C VAL A 116 1.57 6.71 -11.24
N ALA A 117 2.10 7.91 -11.03
CA ALA A 117 3.54 8.12 -10.94
C ALA A 117 4.02 7.78 -9.53
N THR A 118 5.13 7.08 -9.42
CA THR A 118 5.78 6.74 -8.15
C THR A 118 7.31 6.75 -8.34
N GLY A 119 8.06 6.41 -7.29
CA GLY A 119 9.52 6.33 -7.30
C GLY A 119 10.04 5.30 -6.32
N LEU A 120 11.36 5.07 -6.39
CA LEU A 120 12.03 4.23 -5.41
C LEU A 120 12.02 4.92 -4.05
N VAL A 121 12.11 4.09 -3.02
CA VAL A 121 12.05 4.50 -1.61
C VAL A 121 13.25 3.93 -0.86
N SER A 122 13.62 4.57 0.25
CA SER A 122 14.67 4.07 1.14
C SER A 122 14.35 4.34 2.60
N TYR A 123 14.55 3.36 3.47
CA TYR A 123 14.43 3.55 4.91
C TYR A 123 15.67 4.20 5.50
N PHE A 124 15.47 5.01 6.52
CA PHE A 124 16.52 5.51 7.39
C PHE A 124 16.03 5.56 8.84
N SER A 125 16.96 5.39 9.79
CA SER A 125 16.68 5.33 11.22
C SER A 125 17.95 5.62 11.99
N GLU A 126 17.83 6.29 13.14
CA GLU A 126 18.93 6.45 14.09
C GLU A 126 19.29 5.13 14.80
N GLU A 127 18.32 4.22 14.93
CA GLU A 127 18.46 2.92 15.61
C GLU A 127 18.85 1.78 14.65
N GLY A 128 19.03 2.10 13.36
CA GLY A 128 19.25 1.12 12.29
C GLY A 128 17.94 0.53 11.73
N ILE A 129 18.07 -0.21 10.63
CA ILE A 129 16.93 -0.78 9.89
C ILE A 129 16.93 -2.31 10.01
N SER A 130 15.77 -2.87 10.38
CA SER A 130 15.59 -4.32 10.47
C SER A 130 15.65 -5.01 9.10
N ASP A 131 16.03 -6.28 9.08
CA ASP A 131 16.05 -7.11 7.86
C ASP A 131 14.70 -7.18 7.14
N GLY A 132 13.59 -7.07 7.90
CA GLY A 132 12.24 -7.05 7.37
C GLY A 132 12.00 -5.83 6.49
N TYR A 133 12.29 -4.62 6.99
CA TYR A 133 12.15 -3.39 6.23
C TYR A 133 13.13 -3.29 5.07
N ASN A 134 14.39 -3.71 5.27
CA ASN A 134 15.36 -3.82 4.17
C ASN A 134 14.88 -4.78 3.07
N SER A 135 14.17 -5.86 3.43
CA SER A 135 13.61 -6.79 2.45
C SER A 135 12.41 -6.20 1.73
N TYR A 136 11.52 -5.50 2.45
CA TYR A 136 10.34 -4.84 1.89
C TYR A 136 10.73 -3.72 0.91
N GLU A 137 11.68 -2.87 1.30
CA GLU A 137 12.22 -1.81 0.43
C GLU A 137 12.75 -2.37 -0.89
N ARG A 138 13.64 -3.38 -0.83
CA ARG A 138 14.21 -4.00 -2.03
C ARG A 138 13.15 -4.62 -2.92
N TRP A 139 12.17 -5.30 -2.32
CA TRP A 139 11.06 -5.91 -3.05
C TRP A 139 10.20 -4.87 -3.77
N LEU A 140 9.74 -3.84 -3.04
CA LEU A 140 8.90 -2.78 -3.60
C LEU A 140 9.63 -1.99 -4.70
N ASN A 141 10.91 -1.69 -4.46
CA ASN A 141 11.74 -1.02 -5.46
C ASN A 141 11.86 -1.85 -6.74
N GLN A 142 12.09 -3.16 -6.68
CA GLN A 142 12.14 -4.03 -7.87
C GLN A 142 10.85 -3.98 -8.71
N LEU A 143 9.70 -3.97 -8.05
CA LEU A 143 8.41 -3.81 -8.72
C LEU A 143 8.31 -2.45 -9.42
N THR A 144 8.63 -1.37 -8.70
CA THR A 144 8.58 0.00 -9.23
C THR A 144 9.56 0.24 -10.37
N GLN A 145 10.75 -0.36 -10.34
CA GLN A 145 11.73 -0.25 -11.44
C GLN A 145 11.18 -0.80 -12.76
N THR A 146 10.30 -1.81 -12.69
CA THR A 146 9.75 -2.50 -13.85
C THR A 146 8.30 -2.12 -14.15
N GLY A 147 7.65 -1.35 -13.26
CA GLY A 147 6.21 -1.04 -13.32
C GLY A 147 5.31 -2.26 -13.13
N THR A 148 5.82 -3.34 -12.52
CA THR A 148 5.08 -4.60 -12.31
C THR A 148 4.39 -4.64 -10.95
N ASN A 149 4.17 -3.48 -10.31
CA ASN A 149 3.62 -3.33 -8.97
C ASN A 149 2.41 -4.24 -8.71
N TYR A 150 1.41 -4.29 -9.58
CA TYR A 150 0.22 -5.11 -9.34
C TYR A 150 0.41 -6.64 -9.47
N SER A 151 1.55 -7.11 -9.99
CA SER A 151 1.82 -8.56 -10.08
C SER A 151 1.90 -9.24 -8.71
N GLU A 152 2.09 -8.46 -7.65
CA GLU A 152 2.18 -8.97 -6.28
C GLU A 152 1.26 -8.20 -5.32
N ILE A 153 0.16 -7.63 -5.84
CA ILE A 153 -0.77 -6.76 -5.09
C ILE A 153 -1.35 -7.43 -3.83
N TYR A 154 -1.46 -8.75 -3.79
CA TYR A 154 -1.97 -9.49 -2.62
C TYR A 154 -0.90 -9.82 -1.57
N LYS A 155 0.39 -9.60 -1.85
CA LYS A 155 1.45 -9.89 -0.88
C LYS A 155 1.55 -8.80 0.19
N GLU A 156 1.65 -7.55 -0.24
CA GLU A 156 1.70 -6.34 0.58
C GLU A 156 1.31 -5.13 -0.27
N CYS A 157 1.19 -3.93 0.31
CA CYS A 157 0.95 -2.72 -0.47
C CYS A 157 2.07 -2.48 -1.50
N VAL A 158 1.70 -2.40 -2.78
CA VAL A 158 2.64 -2.34 -3.92
C VAL A 158 2.89 -0.93 -4.43
N ILE A 159 2.28 0.08 -3.82
CA ILE A 159 2.56 1.49 -4.10
C ILE A 159 2.96 2.15 -2.78
N PRO A 160 4.14 2.78 -2.70
CA PRO A 160 4.57 3.44 -1.48
C PRO A 160 3.62 4.60 -1.14
N SER A 161 2.95 4.48 0.01
CA SER A 161 1.87 5.37 0.46
C SER A 161 2.17 6.88 0.42
N PRO A 162 3.33 7.39 0.86
CA PRO A 162 3.67 8.80 0.70
C PRO A 162 4.42 9.11 -0.59
N CYS A 163 4.64 8.16 -1.50
CA CYS A 163 5.42 8.34 -2.73
C CYS A 163 4.62 7.96 -3.99
N TRP A 164 3.51 8.67 -4.21
CA TRP A 164 2.78 8.63 -5.47
C TRP A 164 2.26 10.00 -5.86
N MET A 165 2.03 10.20 -7.15
CA MET A 165 1.31 11.34 -7.70
C MET A 165 0.33 10.86 -8.77
N ILE A 166 -0.82 11.53 -8.86
CA ILE A 166 -1.86 11.24 -9.84
C ILE A 166 -2.56 12.54 -10.26
N HIS A 167 -3.23 12.53 -11.42
CA HIS A 167 -4.15 13.60 -11.79
C HIS A 167 -5.32 13.67 -10.78
N LYS A 168 -5.74 14.87 -10.42
CA LYS A 168 -6.85 15.07 -9.46
C LYS A 168 -8.14 14.37 -9.91
N ASP A 169 -8.52 14.51 -11.19
CA ASP A 169 -9.72 13.87 -11.74
C ASP A 169 -9.65 12.34 -11.68
N ASP A 170 -8.44 11.79 -11.82
CA ASP A 170 -8.20 10.36 -11.75
C ASP A 170 -8.32 9.83 -10.31
N LEU A 171 -7.82 10.61 -9.33
CA LEU A 171 -8.04 10.30 -7.92
C LEU A 171 -9.53 10.31 -7.58
N VAL A 172 -10.27 11.30 -8.07
CA VAL A 172 -11.74 11.38 -7.93
C VAL A 172 -12.43 10.18 -8.58
N ALA A 173 -12.01 9.77 -9.78
CA ALA A 173 -12.56 8.61 -10.48
C ALA A 173 -12.34 7.29 -9.70
N CYS A 174 -11.31 7.25 -8.85
CA CYS A 174 -11.04 6.15 -7.95
C CYS A 174 -11.70 6.30 -6.56
N ASP A 175 -12.63 7.24 -6.37
CA ASP A 175 -13.29 7.56 -5.09
C ASP A 175 -12.40 8.23 -4.02
N ALA A 176 -11.24 8.75 -4.45
CA ALA A 176 -10.31 9.54 -3.64
C ALA A 176 -10.10 9.00 -2.22
N PHE A 177 -10.47 9.78 -1.20
CA PHE A 177 -10.38 9.41 0.22
C PHE A 177 -11.75 9.18 0.85
N ASN A 178 -12.82 8.96 0.07
CA ASN A 178 -14.17 8.76 0.61
C ASN A 178 -14.38 7.44 1.38
N PRO A 179 -13.70 6.32 1.06
CA PRO A 179 -13.80 5.09 1.86
C PRO A 179 -13.23 5.25 3.28
N ASN A 180 -13.75 4.48 4.23
CA ASN A 180 -13.29 4.45 5.63
C ASN A 180 -12.38 3.23 5.93
N ASP A 181 -11.99 2.50 4.88
CA ASP A 181 -11.26 1.25 4.99
C ASP A 181 -9.80 1.49 5.39
N TYR A 182 -9.30 0.61 6.27
CA TYR A 182 -7.91 0.63 6.73
C TYR A 182 -7.18 -0.65 6.28
N PRO A 183 -5.88 -0.55 5.95
CA PRO A 183 -5.12 0.67 5.70
C PRO A 183 -5.62 1.42 4.46
N GLU A 184 -5.76 2.74 4.58
CA GLU A 184 -6.39 3.60 3.57
C GLU A 184 -5.58 3.70 2.27
N ASP A 185 -4.27 3.51 2.37
CA ASP A 185 -3.32 3.52 1.27
C ASP A 185 -3.33 2.22 0.46
N TYR A 186 -3.48 1.08 1.15
CA TYR A 186 -3.61 -0.21 0.50
C TYR A 186 -4.98 -0.36 -0.16
N ASP A 187 -6.04 0.11 0.50
CA ASP A 187 -7.36 0.27 -0.13
C ASP A 187 -7.28 1.12 -1.41
N LEU A 188 -6.66 2.29 -1.35
CA LEU A 188 -6.48 3.15 -2.52
C LEU A 188 -5.70 2.44 -3.64
N THR A 189 -4.68 1.66 -3.30
CA THR A 189 -3.90 0.86 -4.26
C THR A 189 -4.76 -0.20 -4.95
N PHE A 190 -5.63 -0.90 -4.22
CA PHE A 190 -6.59 -1.82 -4.82
C PHE A 190 -7.62 -1.10 -5.69
N ARG A 191 -8.06 0.11 -5.33
CA ARG A 191 -8.95 0.90 -6.19
C ARG A 191 -8.27 1.33 -7.50
N PHE A 192 -7.00 1.72 -7.45
CA PHE A 192 -6.23 1.96 -8.67
C PHE A 192 -6.17 0.72 -9.57
N TYR A 193 -5.94 -0.46 -8.96
CA TYR A 193 -5.95 -1.73 -9.68
C TYR A 193 -7.32 -2.07 -10.28
N LYS A 194 -8.39 -1.97 -9.49
CA LYS A 194 -9.79 -2.18 -9.90
C LYS A 194 -10.17 -1.33 -11.12
N TYR A 195 -9.76 -0.06 -11.14
CA TYR A 195 -10.03 0.85 -12.27
C TYR A 195 -8.95 0.83 -13.36
N GLN A 196 -8.09 -0.20 -13.36
CA GLN A 196 -7.07 -0.49 -14.38
C GLN A 196 -6.07 0.65 -14.61
N TYR A 197 -5.76 1.42 -13.57
CA TYR A 197 -4.67 2.38 -13.61
C TYR A 197 -3.34 1.65 -13.72
N LYS A 198 -2.36 2.25 -14.41
CA LYS A 198 -1.02 1.67 -14.55
C LYS A 198 -0.01 2.41 -13.68
N VAL A 199 0.87 1.68 -13.01
CA VAL A 199 2.00 2.29 -12.29
C VAL A 199 3.12 2.57 -13.28
N ILE A 200 3.65 3.79 -13.26
CA ILE A 200 4.74 4.21 -14.16
C ILE A 200 6.07 3.66 -13.62
N PRO A 201 6.85 2.91 -14.42
CA PRO A 201 8.18 2.46 -14.01
C PRO A 201 9.09 3.65 -13.66
N CYS A 202 9.83 3.54 -12.56
CA CYS A 202 10.74 4.60 -12.12
C CYS A 202 11.99 4.04 -11.44
N ASN A 203 13.16 4.56 -11.82
CA ASN A 203 14.47 4.15 -11.28
C ASN A 203 15.09 5.23 -10.36
N GLN A 204 14.34 6.26 -9.98
CA GLN A 204 14.85 7.34 -9.13
C GLN A 204 14.39 7.15 -7.69
N LEU A 205 15.32 7.32 -6.73
CA LEU A 205 15.01 7.40 -5.31
C LEU A 205 14.35 8.74 -5.01
N LEU A 206 13.06 8.70 -4.66
CA LEU A 206 12.24 9.89 -4.50
C LEU A 206 11.77 10.13 -3.06
N HIS A 207 11.85 9.13 -2.20
CA HIS A 207 11.29 9.22 -0.85
C HIS A 207 12.12 8.45 0.16
N TYR A 208 12.22 9.00 1.36
CA TYR A 208 12.94 8.43 2.48
C TYR A 208 11.97 8.20 3.63
N TRP A 209 11.78 6.94 3.99
CA TRP A 209 10.95 6.53 5.11
C TRP A 209 11.73 6.56 6.41
N ARG A 210 11.28 7.37 7.37
CA ARG A 210 11.86 7.34 8.71
C ARG A 210 11.32 6.13 9.47
N ASP A 211 12.20 5.36 10.11
CA ASP A 211 11.80 4.35 11.08
C ASP A 211 12.26 4.75 12.49
N TYR A 212 11.36 4.55 13.45
CA TYR A 212 11.56 4.82 14.87
C TYR A 212 10.48 4.07 15.67
N SER A 213 10.76 3.79 16.95
CA SER A 213 9.97 2.86 17.76
C SER A 213 8.50 3.27 17.98
N THR A 214 8.19 4.56 18.02
CA THR A 214 6.85 5.09 18.35
C THR A 214 5.98 5.43 17.14
N ARG A 215 6.43 5.17 15.91
CA ARG A 215 5.67 5.49 14.70
C ARG A 215 4.30 4.79 14.65
N THR A 216 3.32 5.42 14.01
CA THR A 216 1.92 4.94 13.97
C THR A 216 1.78 3.52 13.47
N SER A 217 2.52 3.13 12.42
CA SER A 217 2.49 1.76 11.88
C SER A 217 3.02 0.69 12.83
N ARG A 218 3.71 1.07 13.92
CA ARG A 218 4.18 0.15 14.97
C ARG A 218 3.25 0.10 16.18
N THR A 219 2.52 1.17 16.45
CA THR A 219 1.84 1.39 17.73
C THR A 219 0.31 1.39 17.64
N HIS A 220 -0.25 1.69 16.47
CA HIS A 220 -1.69 1.88 16.31
C HIS A 220 -2.41 0.58 15.94
N GLU A 221 -3.60 0.37 16.53
CA GLU A 221 -4.36 -0.90 16.43
C GLU A 221 -4.76 -1.27 15.00
N HIS A 222 -5.11 -0.30 14.16
CA HIS A 222 -5.40 -0.50 12.73
C HIS A 222 -4.22 -1.13 11.94
N TYR A 223 -2.99 -1.03 12.45
CA TYR A 223 -1.81 -1.64 11.83
C TYR A 223 -1.26 -2.84 12.64
N ALA A 224 -1.89 -3.20 13.77
CA ALA A 224 -1.42 -4.29 14.63
C ALA A 224 -1.44 -5.66 13.93
N GLN A 225 -2.31 -5.84 12.94
CA GLN A 225 -2.32 -7.00 12.06
C GLN A 225 -1.75 -6.66 10.68
N ASN A 226 -0.42 -6.51 10.60
CA ASN A 226 0.39 -6.19 9.41
C ASN A 226 0.21 -7.12 8.19
N TYR A 227 -0.75 -8.05 8.20
CA TYR A 227 -1.01 -8.94 7.07
C TYR A 227 -2.21 -8.52 6.25
N PHE A 228 -3.08 -7.65 6.79
CA PHE A 228 -4.22 -7.05 6.09
C PHE A 228 -5.02 -8.07 5.28
N LEU A 229 -5.29 -9.23 5.88
CA LEU A 229 -5.83 -10.40 5.17
C LEU A 229 -7.28 -10.18 4.73
N GLU A 230 -8.05 -9.41 5.50
CA GLU A 230 -9.45 -9.13 5.19
C GLU A 230 -9.59 -8.27 3.94
N ILE A 231 -8.86 -7.15 3.85
CA ILE A 231 -8.88 -6.29 2.66
C ILE A 231 -8.39 -7.05 1.41
N LYS A 232 -7.30 -7.83 1.54
CA LYS A 232 -6.80 -8.69 0.45
C LYS A 232 -7.86 -9.67 -0.03
N LEU A 233 -8.57 -10.32 0.90
CA LEU A 233 -9.59 -11.29 0.54
C LEU A 233 -10.82 -10.62 -0.08
N ASN A 234 -11.26 -9.48 0.45
CA ASN A 234 -12.39 -8.73 -0.10
C ASN A 234 -12.12 -8.33 -1.55
N TYR A 235 -10.95 -7.74 -1.83
CA TYR A 235 -10.58 -7.37 -3.18
C TYR A 235 -10.31 -8.57 -4.09
N PHE A 236 -9.72 -9.67 -3.58
CA PHE A 236 -9.59 -10.90 -4.36
C PHE A 236 -10.95 -11.44 -4.80
N LEU A 237 -11.91 -11.53 -3.87
CA LEU A 237 -13.26 -12.01 -4.16
C LEU A 237 -14.01 -11.10 -5.14
N GLU A 238 -13.71 -9.80 -5.14
CA GLU A 238 -14.30 -8.84 -6.07
C GLU A 238 -13.66 -8.84 -7.46
N LEU A 239 -12.32 -8.93 -7.53
CA LEU A 239 -11.56 -8.61 -8.73
C LEU A 239 -11.07 -9.84 -9.50
N ASP A 240 -10.60 -10.86 -8.78
CA ASP A 240 -9.84 -11.97 -9.38
C ASP A 240 -10.45 -13.35 -9.13
N TYR A 241 -11.41 -13.45 -8.21
CA TYR A 241 -12.11 -14.70 -7.94
C TYR A 241 -13.12 -15.03 -9.04
N ASN A 242 -13.00 -16.23 -9.58
CA ASN A 242 -13.95 -16.80 -10.51
C ASN A 242 -14.78 -17.88 -9.79
N PRO A 243 -16.07 -17.62 -9.49
CA PRO A 243 -16.92 -18.57 -8.77
C PRO A 243 -17.24 -19.85 -9.56
N THR A 244 -16.92 -19.92 -10.86
CA THR A 244 -17.06 -21.14 -11.66
C THR A 244 -15.89 -22.11 -11.48
N ARG A 245 -14.82 -21.70 -10.79
CA ARG A 245 -13.61 -22.48 -10.57
C ARG A 245 -13.51 -22.89 -9.09
N PRO A 246 -13.08 -24.12 -8.77
CA PRO A 246 -12.84 -24.50 -7.38
C PRO A 246 -11.80 -23.58 -6.72
N LEU A 247 -12.11 -23.05 -5.54
CA LEU A 247 -11.16 -22.29 -4.75
C LEU A 247 -10.35 -23.21 -3.85
N VAL A 248 -9.03 -23.08 -3.88
CA VAL A 248 -8.10 -23.83 -3.04
C VAL A 248 -7.38 -22.86 -2.11
N LEU A 249 -7.36 -23.18 -0.84
CA LEU A 249 -6.53 -22.49 0.15
C LEU A 249 -5.28 -23.32 0.43
N TRP A 250 -4.11 -22.83 0.03
CA TRP A 250 -2.83 -23.47 0.32
C TRP A 250 -2.16 -22.82 1.54
N GLY A 251 -2.17 -23.56 2.66
CA GLY A 251 -1.43 -23.22 3.86
C GLY A 251 -2.28 -23.36 5.13
N ALA A 252 -1.69 -23.98 6.15
CA ALA A 252 -2.36 -24.26 7.43
C ALA A 252 -1.74 -23.51 8.63
N GLY A 253 -0.94 -22.48 8.34
CA GLY A 253 -0.37 -21.57 9.35
C GLY A 253 -1.40 -20.60 9.90
N PHE A 254 -0.95 -19.58 10.64
CA PHE A 254 -1.83 -18.52 11.15
C PHE A 254 -2.61 -17.83 10.00
N LYS A 255 -1.90 -17.30 8.99
CA LYS A 255 -2.52 -16.63 7.83
C LYS A 255 -3.56 -17.51 7.12
N GLY A 256 -3.21 -18.78 6.87
CA GLY A 256 -4.13 -19.74 6.27
C GLY A 256 -5.38 -19.98 7.10
N LYS A 257 -5.24 -20.18 8.42
CA LYS A 257 -6.41 -20.32 9.31
C LYS A 257 -7.27 -19.06 9.34
N SER A 258 -6.67 -17.87 9.28
CA SER A 258 -7.41 -16.61 9.25
C SER A 258 -8.21 -16.47 7.94
N ILE A 259 -7.60 -16.76 6.79
CA ILE A 259 -8.30 -16.77 5.49
C ILE A 259 -9.41 -17.82 5.47
N ALA A 260 -9.15 -19.04 5.95
CA ALA A 260 -10.17 -20.09 6.05
C ALA A 260 -11.39 -19.61 6.84
N LYS A 261 -11.19 -18.97 7.99
CA LYS A 261 -12.27 -18.40 8.78
C LYS A 261 -13.04 -17.32 8.02
N LEU A 262 -12.34 -16.39 7.38
CA LEU A 262 -12.98 -15.32 6.60
C LEU A 262 -13.79 -15.87 5.41
N LEU A 263 -13.31 -16.92 4.74
CA LEU A 263 -14.04 -17.60 3.66
C LEU A 263 -15.32 -18.25 4.20
N ILE A 264 -15.24 -18.97 5.33
CA ILE A 264 -16.40 -19.57 6.01
C ILE A 264 -17.42 -18.49 6.39
N ASP A 265 -16.98 -17.40 7.02
CA ASP A 265 -17.85 -16.30 7.46
C ASP A 265 -18.55 -15.62 6.27
N LYS A 266 -17.93 -15.63 5.07
CA LYS A 266 -18.51 -15.11 3.82
C LYS A 266 -19.31 -16.15 3.02
N GLY A 267 -19.38 -17.40 3.48
CA GLY A 267 -20.06 -18.49 2.76
C GLY A 267 -19.40 -18.87 1.44
N VAL A 268 -18.08 -18.69 1.32
CA VAL A 268 -17.32 -19.07 0.13
C VAL A 268 -16.75 -20.47 0.33
N ASP A 269 -17.15 -21.41 -0.52
CA ASP A 269 -16.62 -22.77 -0.50
C ASP A 269 -15.15 -22.82 -0.94
N PHE A 270 -14.36 -23.64 -0.25
CA PHE A 270 -12.95 -23.85 -0.59
C PHE A 270 -12.46 -25.23 -0.19
N ILE A 271 -11.42 -25.68 -0.89
CA ILE A 271 -10.67 -26.90 -0.59
C ILE A 271 -9.38 -26.49 0.13
N TRP A 272 -9.11 -27.09 1.30
CA TRP A 272 -7.95 -26.71 2.10
C TRP A 272 -6.79 -27.69 1.95
N ILE A 273 -5.63 -27.21 1.49
CA ILE A 273 -4.43 -28.04 1.32
C ILE A 273 -3.24 -27.54 2.15
N CYS A 274 -2.34 -28.45 2.52
CA CYS A 274 -1.07 -28.10 3.16
C CYS A 274 0.06 -29.11 2.91
N ASN A 275 1.29 -28.70 3.25
CA ASN A 275 2.48 -29.53 3.15
C ASN A 275 2.87 -30.17 4.48
N ASN A 276 2.11 -29.94 5.56
CA ASN A 276 2.47 -30.40 6.89
C ASN A 276 1.85 -31.79 7.14
N PRO A 277 2.64 -32.88 7.15
CA PRO A 277 2.12 -34.24 7.30
C PRO A 277 1.37 -34.45 8.62
N LYS A 278 1.71 -33.68 9.67
CA LYS A 278 1.00 -33.75 10.96
C LYS A 278 -0.40 -33.12 10.93
N LYS A 279 -0.75 -32.39 9.86
CA LYS A 279 -2.03 -31.71 9.67
C LYS A 279 -2.90 -32.34 8.58
N ILE A 280 -2.32 -33.11 7.67
CA ILE A 280 -3.08 -33.80 6.61
C ILE A 280 -4.07 -34.79 7.24
N GLY A 281 -5.31 -34.81 6.74
CA GLY A 281 -6.45 -35.60 7.22
C GLY A 281 -7.10 -35.07 8.50
N LYS A 282 -6.58 -33.97 9.09
CA LYS A 282 -7.21 -33.33 10.25
C LYS A 282 -8.27 -32.35 9.80
N HIS A 283 -9.30 -32.19 10.63
CA HIS A 283 -10.34 -31.20 10.44
C HIS A 283 -10.03 -29.95 11.26
N ILE A 284 -10.12 -28.78 10.64
CA ILE A 284 -10.03 -27.48 11.30
C ILE A 284 -11.21 -26.66 10.80
N TYR A 285 -12.00 -26.08 11.72
CA TYR A 285 -13.24 -25.36 11.37
C TYR A 285 -14.20 -26.21 10.51
N ASN A 286 -14.28 -27.51 10.80
CA ASN A 286 -15.04 -28.51 10.04
C ASN A 286 -14.61 -28.69 8.57
N GLN A 287 -13.45 -28.17 8.19
CA GLN A 287 -12.83 -28.39 6.88
C GLN A 287 -11.68 -29.38 6.99
N GLU A 288 -11.68 -30.42 6.15
CA GLU A 288 -10.57 -31.37 6.06
C GLU A 288 -9.35 -30.73 5.38
N LEU A 289 -8.15 -30.94 5.95
CA LEU A 289 -6.90 -30.53 5.32
C LEU A 289 -6.32 -31.66 4.49
N PHE A 290 -6.28 -31.49 3.18
CA PHE A 290 -5.64 -32.43 2.26
C PHE A 290 -4.13 -32.16 2.13
N GLY A 291 -3.40 -33.16 1.63
CA GLY A 291 -2.04 -32.96 1.17
C GLY A 291 -2.00 -32.14 -0.12
N PHE A 292 -0.94 -31.36 -0.34
CA PHE A 292 -0.85 -30.49 -1.53
C PHE A 292 -0.97 -31.22 -2.87
N THR A 293 -0.62 -32.51 -2.94
CA THR A 293 -0.79 -33.33 -4.14
C THR A 293 -2.25 -33.55 -4.52
N TYR A 294 -3.19 -33.34 -3.60
CA TYR A 294 -4.62 -33.36 -3.88
C TYR A 294 -5.02 -32.33 -4.93
N LEU A 295 -4.26 -31.24 -5.06
CA LEU A 295 -4.45 -30.23 -6.10
C LEU A 295 -4.43 -30.82 -7.52
N ASN A 296 -3.68 -31.91 -7.75
CA ASN A 296 -3.63 -32.60 -9.05
C ASN A 296 -4.96 -33.28 -9.42
N SER A 297 -5.84 -33.52 -8.45
CA SER A 297 -7.17 -34.10 -8.67
C SER A 297 -8.24 -33.05 -8.95
N ILE A 298 -7.91 -31.77 -8.78
CA ILE A 298 -8.85 -30.66 -8.93
C ILE A 298 -8.62 -30.02 -10.30
N GLN A 299 -9.63 -30.09 -11.17
CA GLN A 299 -9.55 -29.43 -12.46
C GLN A 299 -9.74 -27.92 -12.31
N ASP A 300 -8.85 -27.18 -12.98
CA ASP A 300 -8.94 -25.73 -13.15
C ASP A 300 -9.14 -24.89 -11.87
N ALA A 301 -8.49 -25.30 -10.78
CA ALA A 301 -8.59 -24.58 -9.49
C ALA A 301 -7.92 -23.19 -9.52
N GLN A 302 -8.52 -22.24 -8.80
CA GLN A 302 -7.84 -21.04 -8.33
C GLN A 302 -7.29 -21.25 -6.92
N SER A 303 -6.08 -20.77 -6.65
CA SER A 303 -5.39 -21.02 -5.37
C SER A 303 -4.99 -19.75 -4.63
N ILE A 304 -5.47 -19.57 -3.40
CA ILE A 304 -4.90 -18.59 -2.44
C ILE A 304 -3.76 -19.26 -1.70
N VAL A 305 -2.55 -18.71 -1.78
CA VAL A 305 -1.34 -19.23 -1.12
C VAL A 305 -0.96 -18.36 0.06
N THR A 306 -0.93 -18.93 1.26
CA THR A 306 -0.63 -18.23 2.53
C THR A 306 0.71 -18.64 3.17
N VAL A 307 1.55 -19.35 2.42
CA VAL A 307 2.83 -19.91 2.89
C VAL A 307 3.95 -18.86 2.81
N ALA A 308 4.31 -18.25 3.95
CA ALA A 308 5.26 -17.12 4.01
C ALA A 308 6.75 -17.48 3.83
N ASN A 309 7.15 -18.74 4.02
CA ASN A 309 8.56 -19.11 3.94
C ASN A 309 9.08 -18.99 2.49
N LYS A 310 10.11 -18.17 2.25
CA LYS A 310 10.65 -17.90 0.90
C LYS A 310 11.07 -19.15 0.12
N GLN A 311 11.68 -20.14 0.78
CA GLN A 311 12.06 -21.40 0.12
C GLN A 311 10.82 -22.20 -0.29
N SER A 312 9.80 -22.24 0.56
CA SER A 312 8.52 -22.87 0.25
C SER A 312 7.78 -22.15 -0.88
N GLN A 313 7.79 -20.82 -0.91
CA GLN A 313 7.21 -20.05 -2.02
C GLN A 313 7.88 -20.38 -3.36
N LYS A 314 9.21 -20.52 -3.39
CA LYS A 314 9.94 -20.95 -4.60
C LYS A 314 9.48 -22.35 -5.05
N ALA A 315 9.33 -23.29 -4.12
CA ALA A 315 8.86 -24.63 -4.42
C ALA A 315 7.40 -24.63 -4.93
N ILE A 316 6.52 -23.81 -4.35
CA ILE A 316 5.12 -23.66 -4.79
C ILE A 316 5.05 -23.05 -6.19
N ARG A 317 5.85 -22.02 -6.49
CA ARG A 317 5.97 -21.45 -7.85
C ARG A 317 6.44 -22.49 -8.86
N ALA A 318 7.45 -23.27 -8.50
CA ALA A 318 7.93 -24.36 -9.35
C ALA A 318 6.84 -25.41 -9.59
N PHE A 319 6.08 -25.77 -8.55
CA PHE A 319 4.95 -26.68 -8.67
C PHE A 319 3.87 -26.14 -9.62
N PHE A 320 3.43 -24.88 -9.47
CA PHE A 320 2.43 -24.31 -10.38
C PHE A 320 2.95 -24.22 -11.82
N LYS A 321 4.23 -23.87 -12.00
CA LYS A 321 4.88 -23.82 -13.31
C LYS A 321 4.88 -25.18 -14.02
N THR A 322 5.06 -26.30 -13.30
CA THR A 322 5.00 -27.64 -13.92
C THR A 322 3.59 -28.08 -14.31
N HIS A 323 2.57 -27.32 -13.93
CA HIS A 323 1.16 -27.57 -14.25
C HIS A 323 0.59 -26.48 -15.18
N ASP A 324 1.45 -25.70 -15.84
CA ASP A 324 1.09 -24.61 -16.75
C ASP A 324 0.14 -23.58 -16.12
N LYS A 325 0.33 -23.30 -14.82
CA LYS A 325 -0.44 -22.34 -14.05
C LYS A 325 0.25 -20.98 -13.96
N MET A 326 -0.53 -19.90 -14.09
CA MET A 326 -0.07 -18.52 -14.09
C MET A 326 -0.39 -17.80 -12.76
N GLU A 327 0.57 -17.04 -12.25
CA GLU A 327 0.33 -16.16 -11.10
C GLU A 327 -0.61 -15.03 -11.49
N MET A 328 -1.44 -14.59 -10.53
CA MET A 328 -2.48 -13.59 -10.74
C MET A 328 -3.62 -14.04 -11.68
N GLU A 329 -3.71 -15.33 -12.00
CA GLU A 329 -4.84 -15.92 -12.73
C GLU A 329 -5.28 -17.25 -12.07
N ASP A 330 -4.32 -18.15 -11.89
CA ASP A 330 -4.55 -19.45 -11.27
C ASP A 330 -4.15 -19.49 -9.79
N TYR A 331 -3.17 -18.69 -9.39
CA TYR A 331 -2.73 -18.64 -7.99
C TYR A 331 -2.29 -17.25 -7.54
N PHE A 332 -2.56 -16.95 -6.28
CA PHE A 332 -2.43 -15.64 -5.67
C PHE A 332 -1.71 -15.75 -4.33
N PHE A 333 -0.57 -15.09 -4.18
CA PHE A 333 0.18 -15.09 -2.93
C PHE A 333 -0.32 -14.02 -1.97
N PHE A 334 -0.74 -14.43 -0.78
CA PHE A 334 -1.21 -13.56 0.31
C PHE A 334 -0.12 -13.36 1.39
N CYS A 335 1.16 -13.49 1.03
CA CYS A 335 2.23 -13.61 2.03
C CYS A 335 3.64 -13.22 1.60
#